data_AF-A0A8S0Y3C8-F1
#
_entry.id   AF-A0A8S0Y3C8-F1
#
_cell.length_a   1.000
_cell.length_b   1.000
_cell.length_c   1.000
_cell.angle_alpha   90.00
_cell.angle_beta   90.00
_cell.angle_gamma   90.00
#
_symmetry.space_group_name_H-M   'P 1'
#
loop_
_entity.id
_entity.type
_entity.pdbx_description
1 polymer ?
#
loop_
_entity_poly.entity_id
_entity_poly.type
_entity_poly.pdbx_seq_one_letter_code
_entity_poly.pdbx_strand_id
1 'polypeptide(L)' 'MAEADRCCGGGGTFNIFHYQLSMKILDRKIENVRKTGVSIVATSCPACRIQLAHGLKRHGLALKVLHPVELLAESYGKGE' A
#
# COMPACT_ATOMS: atom_id res chain seq x y z
N MET A 1 -12.05 -1.35 -3.09
CA MET A 1 -11.87 -1.82 -1.69
C MET A 1 -12.71 -0.95 -0.75
N ALA A 2 -13.13 -1.47 0.40
CA ALA A 2 -13.72 -0.63 1.45
C ALA A 2 -12.67 0.35 2.01
N GLU A 3 -13.09 1.59 2.30
CA GLU A 3 -12.22 2.66 2.86
C GLU A 3 -10.96 2.90 2.01
N ALA A 4 -11.13 2.95 0.68
CA ALA A 4 -10.03 3.09 -0.26
C ALA A 4 -9.26 4.41 -0.10
N ASP A 5 -9.95 5.47 0.32
CA ASP A 5 -9.51 6.83 0.58
C ASP A 5 -8.83 7.00 1.96
N ARG A 6 -9.01 6.04 2.88
CA ARG A 6 -8.44 6.12 4.22
C ARG A 6 -6.91 6.03 4.22
N CYS A 7 -6.28 6.81 5.10
CA CYS A 7 -4.83 6.89 5.29
C CYS A 7 -4.18 5.50 5.52
N CYS A 8 -2.96 5.31 5.02
CA CYS A 8 -2.15 4.10 5.22
C CYS A 8 -1.39 4.06 6.57
N GLY A 9 -1.31 5.19 7.27
CA GLY A 9 -0.55 5.35 8.52
C GLY A 9 0.91 5.78 8.36
N GLY A 10 1.41 5.98 7.13
CA GLY A 10 2.82 6.31 6.85
C GLY A 10 3.13 7.80 6.61
N GLY A 11 2.30 8.73 7.08
CA GLY A 11 2.46 10.15 6.76
C GLY A 11 3.68 10.79 7.45
N GLY A 12 4.68 11.27 6.69
CA GLY A 12 5.84 11.97 7.24
C GLY A 12 6.55 11.19 8.35
N THR A 13 6.86 11.84 9.47
CA THR A 13 7.47 11.22 10.65
C THR A 13 6.45 10.62 11.63
N PHE A 14 5.16 10.63 11.30
CA PHE A 14 4.09 10.13 12.17
C PHE A 14 4.31 8.66 12.57
N ASN A 15 4.75 7.81 11.64
CA ASN A 15 4.99 6.40 11.94
C ASN A 15 6.19 6.17 12.89
N ILE A 16 7.12 7.11 12.98
CA ILE A 16 8.26 7.08 13.90
C ILE A 16 7.80 7.49 15.30
N PHE A 17 7.10 8.63 15.42
CA PHE A 17 6.65 9.15 16.71
C PHE A 17 5.45 8.39 17.30
N HIS A 18 4.59 7.83 16.44
CA HIS A 18 3.35 7.17 16.83
C HIS A 18 3.24 5.77 16.22
N TYR A 19 4.31 4.99 16.35
CA TYR A 19 4.42 3.66 15.73
C TYR A 19 3.22 2.75 15.97
N GLN A 20 2.79 2.58 17.22
CA GLN A 20 1.68 1.67 17.55
C GLN A 20 0.35 2.11 16.91
N LEU A 21 0.09 3.41 16.83
CA LEU A 21 -1.11 3.94 16.20
C LEU A 21 -1.03 3.81 14.67
N SER A 22 0.14 4.12 14.09
CA SER A 22 0.43 3.91 12.67
C SER A 22 0.20 2.45 12.25
N MET A 23 0.63 1.49 13.06
CA MET A 23 0.41 0.06 12.81
C MET A 23 -1.06 -0.33 12.85
N LYS A 24 -1.86 0.20 13.79
CA LYS A 24 -3.32 -0.05 13.83
C LYS A 24 -4.02 0.47 12.58
N ILE A 25 -3.62 1.65 12.08
CA ILE A 25 -4.15 2.22 10.84
C ILE A 25 -3.79 1.32 9.66
N LEU A 26 -2.52 0.90 9.58
CA LEU A 26 -2.02 0.03 8.53
C LEU A 26 -2.74 -1.32 8.52
N ASP A 27 -2.85 -1.99 9.67
CA ASP A 27 -3.45 -3.32 9.79
C ASP A 27 -4.90 -3.33 9.28
N ARG A 28 -5.69 -2.29 9.58
CA ARG A 28 -7.04 -2.12 9.04
C ARG A 28 -7.04 -1.99 7.52
N LYS A 29 -6.11 -1.21 6.97
CA LYS A 29 -6.00 -1.02 5.51
C LYS A 29 -5.63 -2.31 4.81
N ILE A 30 -4.66 -3.07 5.34
CA ILE A 30 -4.22 -4.35 4.78
C ILE A 30 -5.33 -5.39 4.81
N GLU A 31 -6.13 -5.43 5.89
CA GLU A 31 -7.29 -6.33 5.95
C GLU A 31 -8.34 -5.98 4.87
N ASN A 32 -8.60 -4.69 4.62
CA ASN A 32 -9.48 -4.29 3.52
C ASN A 32 -8.91 -4.64 2.14
N VAL A 33 -7.59 -4.57 1.96
CA VAL A 33 -6.91 -5.02 0.72
C VAL A 33 -7.03 -6.53 0.57
N ARG A 34 -6.79 -7.31 1.63
CA ARG A 34 -6.88 -8.78 1.61
C ARG A 34 -8.25 -9.24 1.11
N LYS A 35 -9.33 -8.59 1.56
CA LYS A 35 -10.71 -8.91 1.18
C LYS A 35 -11.02 -8.70 -0.29
N THR A 36 -10.22 -7.94 -1.05
CA THR A 36 -10.50 -7.73 -2.47
C THR A 36 -9.96 -8.83 -3.38
N GLY A 37 -9.07 -9.70 -2.90
CA GLY A 37 -8.47 -10.77 -3.72
C GLY A 37 -7.64 -10.27 -4.90
N VAL A 38 -7.16 -9.02 -4.86
CA VAL A 38 -6.35 -8.43 -5.93
C VAL A 38 -4.90 -8.94 -5.85
N SER A 39 -4.12 -8.73 -6.91
CA SER A 39 -2.67 -9.00 -6.93
C SER A 39 -1.82 -7.73 -6.82
N ILE A 40 -2.43 -6.56 -7.06
CA ILE A 40 -1.74 -5.26 -7.12
C ILE A 40 -2.56 -4.21 -6.36
N VAL A 41 -1.86 -3.37 -5.58
CA VAL A 41 -2.38 -2.12 -5.02
C VAL A 41 -1.60 -0.95 -5.64
N ALA A 42 -2.31 0.06 -6.14
CA ALA A 42 -1.68 1.24 -6.75
C ALA A 42 -1.71 2.45 -5.80
N THR A 43 -0.62 3.20 -5.71
CA THR A 43 -0.55 4.49 -4.99
C THR A 43 0.52 5.39 -5.59
N SER A 44 0.21 6.67 -5.76
CA SER A 44 1.19 7.68 -6.21
C SER A 44 2.11 8.20 -5.09
N CYS A 45 1.76 7.96 -3.83
CA CYS A 45 2.53 8.42 -2.68
C CYS A 45 3.64 7.42 -2.30
N PRO A 46 4.93 7.82 -2.30
CA PRO A 46 6.05 6.95 -1.92
C PRO A 46 5.96 6.45 -0.47
N ALA A 47 5.51 7.31 0.46
CA ALA A 47 5.36 6.93 1.86
C ALA A 47 4.26 5.87 2.04
N CYS A 48 3.13 6.02 1.33
CA CYS A 48 2.10 4.98 1.27
C CYS A 48 2.65 3.68 0.69
N ARG A 49 3.46 3.74 -0.37
CA ARG A 49 4.05 2.55 -0.99
C ARG A 49 4.92 1.77 0.01
N ILE A 50 5.81 2.44 0.72
CA ILE A 50 6.68 1.82 1.74
C ILE A 50 5.83 1.23 2.88
N GLN A 51 4.88 2.01 3.41
CA GLN A 51 4.05 1.60 4.54
C GLN A 51 3.15 0.39 4.17
N LEU A 52 2.52 0.42 2.99
CA LEU A 52 1.69 -0.69 2.51
C LEU A 52 2.54 -1.92 2.23
N ALA A 53 3.71 -1.79 1.59
CA ALA A 53 4.61 -2.92 1.37
C ALA A 53 5.07 -3.56 2.69
N HIS A 54 5.35 -2.74 3.71
CA HIS A 54 5.63 -3.22 5.06
C HIS A 54 4.45 -4.00 5.65
N GLY A 55 3.23 -3.47 5.53
CA GLY A 55 2.02 -4.13 6.00
C GLY A 55 1.75 -5.46 5.30
N LEU A 56 1.85 -5.50 3.96
CA LEU A 56 1.69 -6.72 3.18
C LEU A 56 2.68 -7.81 3.61
N LYS A 57 3.96 -7.45 3.79
CA LYS A 57 5.00 -8.36 4.27
C LYS A 57 4.67 -8.89 5.67
N ARG A 58 4.24 -8.02 6.59
CA ARG A 58 3.89 -8.39 7.97
C ARG A 58 2.67 -9.34 8.03
N HIS A 59 1.75 -9.23 7.08
CA HIS A 59 0.55 -10.07 6.98
C HIS A 59 0.74 -11.31 6.08
N GLY A 60 1.95 -11.56 5.58
CA GLY A 60 2.26 -12.72 4.74
C GLY A 60 1.57 -12.70 3.37
N LEU A 61 1.21 -11.52 2.87
CA LEU A 61 0.48 -11.38 1.62
C LEU A 61 1.43 -11.07 0.46
N ALA A 62 1.42 -11.92 -0.58
CA ALA A 62 2.26 -11.78 -1.76
C ALA A 62 1.62 -10.89 -2.84
N LEU A 63 1.40 -9.60 -2.55
CA LEU A 63 0.92 -8.59 -3.50
C LEU A 63 1.99 -7.55 -3.83
N LYS A 64 1.85 -6.91 -5.00
CA LYS A 64 2.71 -5.77 -5.39
C LYS A 64 2.07 -4.44 -5.02
N VAL A 65 2.89 -3.48 -4.62
CA VAL A 65 2.48 -2.06 -4.48
C VAL A 65 3.20 -1.24 -5.55
N LEU A 66 2.44 -0.75 -6.52
CA LEU A 66 2.97 -0.05 -7.69
C LEU A 66 2.54 1.41 -7.73
N HIS A 67 3.37 2.25 -8.33
CA HIS A 67 2.96 3.58 -8.76
C HIS A 67 2.05 3.46 -10.00
N PRO A 68 1.00 4.28 -10.15
CA PRO A 68 0.13 4.24 -11.32
C PRO A 68 0.88 4.38 -12.66
N VAL A 69 2.00 5.11 -12.69
CA VAL A 69 2.86 5.22 -13.88
C VAL A 69 3.57 3.90 -14.22
N GLU A 70 3.90 3.05 -13.24
CA GLU A 70 4.45 1.71 -13.53
C GLU A 70 3.40 0.86 -14.25
N LEU A 71 2.12 0.95 -13.82
CA LEU A 71 1.01 0.27 -14.50
C LEU A 71 0.81 0.78 -15.93
N LEU A 72 0.91 2.09 -16.13
CA LEU A 72 0.82 2.69 -17.46
C LEU A 72 1.96 2.20 -18.37
N ALA A 73 3.18 2.18 -17.86
CA ALA A 73 4.34 1.68 -18.60
C ALA A 73 4.21 0.18 -18.93
N GLU A 74 3.69 -0.65 -18.02
CA GLU A 74 3.39 -2.05 -18.30
C GLU A 74 2.32 -2.20 -19.39
N SER A 75 1.32 -1.32 -19.42
CA SER A 75 0.22 -1.37 -20.41
C SER A 75 0.64 -1.02 -21.83
N TYR A 76 1.69 -0.19 -22.00
CA TYR A 76 2.19 0.20 -23.32
C TYR A 76 3.18 -0.80 -23.94
N GLY A 77 3.43 -1.93 -23.26
CA GLY A 77 4.60 -2.76 -23.51
C GLY A 77 5.81 -2.01 -23.01
N LYS A 78 6.52 -2.56 -22.02
CA LYS A 78 7.79 -1.98 -21.52
C LYS A 78 8.58 -1.51 -22.74
N GLY A 79 8.76 -0.19 -22.88
CA GLY A 79 9.46 0.38 -24.02
C GLY A 79 10.73 -0.43 -24.26
N GLU A 80 10.82 -0.99 -25.46
CA GLU A 80 11.96 -1.77 -25.93
C GLU A 80 13.28 -1.03 -25.67
#